data_AF-A0A951XT81-F1
#
_entry.id   AF-A0A951XT81-F1
#
_cell.length_a   1.000
_cell.length_b   1.000
_cell.length_c   1.000
_cell.angle_alpha   90.00
_cell.angle_beta   90.00
_cell.angle_gamma   90.00
#
_symmetry.space_group_name_H-M   'P 1'
#
loop_
_entity.id
_entity.type
_entity.pdbx_description
1 polymer ?
#
loop_
_entity_poly.entity_id
_entity_poly.type
_entity_poly.pdbx_seq_one_letter_code
_entity_poly.pdbx_strand_id
1 'polypeptide(L)'
;MNRPLRSLSSSAFAVLSLCLAFAAEAAPAWLIAAPSESVRGGEAFALDVVRPDAATPWPETLRVRVQRPDGGEVVLELRGEAAAADAARRRYAGRLPAAAGVLRLGLAELPSNRLALIAESGGRPDAVARMMAPSAPESKSESPPPRFDPLPDDEPALSANEPTYIVLGARDGLDARFQLSFKYRLFDERSLPARVLPALGRLHLGYTQTSLWDLHSNSKPFRDTSYRPSLFWQGRVGDGNGLSPAFLRGGYEHESNGRDGDRSRSIDTLFVQPAWRKDFADGRTLFFAPKFYAYLERDDNPDIGRYRGYVDWQARYGDENGWLLSARLRRGSGGYGSAQLDLSHPLRQPLFSRVGGFFYVQLFSGYGETLLDYDVKRPPQLRVGFSIVR
;
A
#
# COMPACT_ATOMS: atom_id res chain seq x y z
N MET A 1 -35.97 -9.91 -57.01
CA MET A 1 -34.92 -10.93 -57.22
C MET A 1 -33.94 -10.83 -56.04
N ASN A 2 -34.21 -11.55 -54.93
CA ASN A 2 -33.70 -12.88 -54.57
C ASN A 2 -32.16 -13.01 -54.46
N ARG A 3 -31.73 -13.10 -53.17
CA ARG A 3 -30.46 -13.45 -52.46
C ARG A 3 -29.62 -14.61 -53.08
N PRO A 4 -28.39 -14.99 -52.58
CA PRO A 4 -27.81 -14.85 -51.20
C PRO A 4 -26.30 -14.46 -51.11
N LEU A 5 -25.81 -13.83 -50.02
CA LEU A 5 -25.25 -14.35 -48.73
C LEU A 5 -24.06 -15.35 -48.81
N ARG A 6 -22.88 -14.91 -48.35
CA ARG A 6 -21.77 -15.66 -47.69
C ARG A 6 -21.06 -14.63 -46.77
N SER A 7 -21.18 -14.60 -45.44
CA SER A 7 -20.85 -15.53 -44.33
C SER A 7 -19.35 -15.66 -44.01
N LEU A 8 -19.05 -15.56 -42.71
CA LEU A 8 -17.81 -15.86 -41.94
C LEU A 8 -16.91 -14.62 -41.72
N SER A 9 -16.46 -14.28 -40.51
CA SER A 9 -16.46 -14.99 -39.23
C SER A 9 -16.48 -14.00 -38.04
N SER A 10 -17.41 -14.21 -37.13
CA SER A 10 -17.44 -13.59 -35.79
C SER A 10 -16.51 -14.35 -34.86
N SER A 11 -15.47 -13.69 -34.35
CA SER A 11 -14.69 -14.14 -33.18
C SER A 11 -14.12 -12.92 -32.46
N ALA A 12 -14.89 -12.34 -31.54
CA ALA A 12 -14.36 -11.38 -30.57
C ALA A 12 -15.17 -11.44 -29.27
N PHE A 13 -14.52 -12.03 -28.25
CA PHE A 13 -14.65 -11.69 -26.83
C PHE A 13 -16.04 -11.63 -26.21
N ALA A 14 -16.57 -12.80 -25.88
CA ALA A 14 -17.44 -12.97 -24.72
C ALA A 14 -16.61 -13.55 -23.57
N VAL A 15 -16.00 -12.69 -22.74
CA VAL A 15 -15.44 -13.11 -21.45
C VAL A 15 -16.51 -12.93 -20.38
N LEU A 16 -17.31 -13.99 -20.25
CA LEU A 16 -17.78 -14.61 -19.02
C LEU A 16 -17.86 -13.71 -17.76
N SER A 17 -18.96 -12.97 -17.64
CA SER A 17 -19.53 -12.65 -16.31
C SER A 17 -20.26 -13.90 -15.81
N LEU A 18 -19.59 -14.68 -14.95
CA LEU A 18 -20.19 -15.79 -14.24
C LEU A 18 -19.78 -15.76 -12.76
N CYS A 19 -20.17 -14.70 -12.06
CA CYS A 19 -20.35 -14.78 -10.60
C CYS A 19 -21.76 -15.31 -10.34
N LEU A 20 -21.96 -16.61 -10.57
CA LEU A 20 -23.02 -17.34 -9.90
C LEU A 20 -22.66 -17.34 -8.41
N ALA A 21 -23.26 -16.41 -7.67
CA ALA A 21 -23.33 -16.50 -6.23
C ALA A 21 -24.10 -17.78 -5.90
N PHE A 22 -23.38 -18.87 -5.63
CA PHE A 22 -23.90 -19.90 -4.76
C PHE A 22 -24.10 -19.21 -3.41
N ALA A 23 -25.33 -18.77 -3.15
CA ALA A 23 -25.80 -18.67 -1.78
C ALA A 23 -25.75 -20.09 -1.23
N ALA A 24 -24.61 -20.46 -0.65
CA ALA A 24 -24.60 -21.53 0.32
C ALA A 24 -25.51 -21.02 1.43
N GLU A 25 -26.75 -21.51 1.46
CA GLU A 25 -27.58 -21.46 2.65
C GLU A 25 -26.74 -22.12 3.74
N ALA A 26 -26.07 -21.30 4.55
CA ALA A 26 -25.36 -21.80 5.71
C ALA A 26 -26.42 -22.45 6.59
N ALA A 27 -26.29 -23.76 6.82
CA ALA A 27 -27.14 -24.47 7.76
C ALA A 27 -27.25 -23.64 9.05
N PRO A 28 -28.44 -23.53 9.66
CA PRO A 28 -28.63 -22.67 10.82
C PRO A 28 -27.74 -23.18 11.96
N ALA A 29 -26.61 -22.53 12.14
CA ALA A 29 -25.56 -22.91 13.07
C ALA A 29 -25.71 -22.13 14.37
N TRP A 30 -25.28 -22.74 15.47
CA TRP A 30 -25.24 -22.06 16.76
C TRP A 30 -24.22 -20.92 16.71
N LEU A 31 -24.58 -19.75 17.23
CA LEU A 31 -23.64 -18.63 17.33
C LEU A 31 -23.10 -18.55 18.74
N ILE A 32 -21.78 -18.48 18.87
CA ILE A 32 -21.07 -18.23 20.12
C ILE A 32 -20.39 -16.86 20.05
N ALA A 33 -20.57 -16.08 21.10
CA ALA A 33 -19.91 -14.80 21.34
C ALA A 33 -19.39 -14.77 22.78
N ALA A 34 -18.35 -13.98 23.05
CA ALA A 34 -17.94 -13.65 24.40
C ALA A 34 -18.23 -12.17 24.67
N PRO A 35 -18.55 -11.81 25.92
CA PRO A 35 -18.76 -10.41 26.29
C PRO A 35 -17.47 -9.57 26.25
N SER A 36 -16.29 -10.22 26.19
CA SER A 36 -14.97 -9.58 26.08
C SER A 36 -14.07 -10.39 25.16
N GLU A 37 -13.23 -9.70 24.39
CA GLU A 37 -12.20 -10.31 23.54
C GLU A 37 -10.97 -10.76 24.34
N SER A 38 -10.72 -10.15 25.51
CA SER A 38 -9.68 -10.55 26.45
C SER A 38 -10.27 -11.33 27.63
N VAL A 39 -9.60 -12.41 28.00
CA VAL A 39 -9.97 -13.31 29.10
C VAL A 39 -8.74 -13.68 29.90
N ARG A 40 -8.89 -14.03 31.18
CA ARG A 40 -7.76 -14.48 32.01
C ARG A 40 -7.69 -16.00 32.05
N GLY A 41 -6.53 -16.55 31.68
CA GLY A 41 -6.26 -17.99 31.76
C GLY A 41 -6.37 -18.47 33.21
N GLY A 42 -7.15 -19.51 33.45
CA GLY A 42 -7.40 -20.04 34.81
C GLY A 42 -8.54 -19.35 35.58
N GLU A 43 -9.20 -18.35 35.02
CA GLU A 43 -10.37 -17.70 35.62
C GLU A 43 -11.70 -18.15 34.98
N ALA A 44 -12.81 -17.75 35.62
CA ALA A 44 -14.13 -17.98 35.08
C ALA A 44 -14.34 -17.13 33.82
N PHE A 45 -15.03 -17.69 32.83
CA PHE A 45 -15.44 -16.99 31.62
C PHE A 45 -16.87 -17.39 31.26
N ALA A 46 -17.49 -16.58 30.40
CA ALA A 46 -18.82 -16.85 29.91
C ALA A 46 -18.90 -16.66 28.40
N LEU A 47 -19.77 -17.44 27.77
CA LEU A 47 -20.15 -17.31 26.38
C LEU A 47 -21.64 -17.00 26.29
N ASP A 48 -21.97 -16.09 25.40
CA ASP A 48 -23.32 -15.86 24.92
C ASP A 48 -23.56 -16.74 23.72
N VAL A 49 -24.57 -17.61 23.84
CA VAL A 49 -24.90 -18.58 22.80
C VAL A 49 -26.27 -18.25 22.26
N VAL A 50 -26.39 -18.16 20.93
CA VAL A 50 -27.65 -17.99 20.22
C VAL A 50 -27.96 -19.30 19.51
N ARG A 51 -29.16 -19.83 19.77
CA ARG A 51 -29.62 -21.09 19.16
C ARG A 51 -30.28 -20.81 17.81
N PRO A 52 -30.22 -21.76 16.87
CA PRO A 52 -31.08 -21.73 15.68
C PRO A 52 -32.54 -22.02 16.05
N ASP A 53 -33.50 -21.46 15.31
CA ASP A 53 -34.95 -21.55 15.60
C ASP A 53 -35.48 -22.99 15.70
N ALA A 54 -34.83 -23.94 15.00
CA ALA A 54 -35.20 -25.36 15.01
C ALA A 54 -34.72 -26.13 16.26
N ALA A 55 -33.85 -25.56 17.10
CA ALA A 55 -33.23 -26.28 18.22
C ALA A 55 -33.96 -26.05 19.56
N THR A 56 -34.85 -26.95 19.93
CA THR A 56 -35.55 -26.94 21.24
C THR A 56 -35.48 -28.31 21.89
N PRO A 57 -35.17 -28.47 23.20
CA PRO A 57 -34.91 -27.46 24.24
C PRO A 57 -33.44 -26.99 24.34
N TRP A 58 -33.16 -25.97 25.16
CA TRP A 58 -31.79 -25.50 25.45
C TRP A 58 -30.98 -26.56 26.21
N PRO A 59 -29.74 -26.89 25.79
CA PRO A 59 -28.87 -27.79 26.54
C PRO A 59 -28.52 -27.22 27.93
N GLU A 60 -28.55 -28.03 28.97
CA GLU A 60 -28.10 -27.60 30.31
C GLU A 60 -26.59 -27.34 30.34
N THR A 61 -25.83 -28.14 29.59
CA THR A 61 -24.39 -28.00 29.44
C THR A 61 -23.98 -27.97 27.97
N LEU A 62 -22.92 -27.22 27.66
CA LEU A 62 -22.34 -27.13 26.32
C LEU A 62 -20.86 -27.49 26.37
N ARG A 63 -20.44 -28.34 25.44
CA ARG A 63 -19.04 -28.73 25.28
C ARG A 63 -18.38 -27.84 24.25
N VAL A 64 -17.37 -27.08 24.68
CA VAL A 64 -16.63 -26.12 23.87
C VAL A 64 -15.22 -26.64 23.64
N ARG A 65 -14.86 -26.86 22.37
CA ARG A 65 -13.49 -27.13 21.95
C ARG A 65 -12.68 -25.85 22.01
N VAL A 66 -11.54 -25.88 22.68
CA VAL A 66 -10.57 -24.78 22.80
C VAL A 66 -9.23 -25.22 22.23
N GLN A 67 -8.82 -24.61 21.13
CA GLN A 67 -7.47 -24.78 20.57
C GLN A 67 -6.54 -23.70 21.12
N ARG A 68 -5.43 -24.13 21.71
CA ARG A 68 -4.38 -23.28 22.27
C ARG A 68 -3.33 -22.94 21.20
N PRO A 69 -2.53 -21.86 21.40
CA PRO A 69 -1.47 -21.46 20.47
C PRO A 69 -0.39 -22.52 20.26
N ASP A 70 -0.15 -23.36 21.28
CA ASP A 70 0.80 -24.48 21.27
C ASP A 70 0.30 -25.69 20.45
N GLY A 71 -0.87 -25.59 19.83
CA GLY A 71 -1.52 -26.68 19.09
C GLY A 71 -2.30 -27.65 19.98
N GLY A 72 -2.29 -27.47 21.31
CA GLY A 72 -3.02 -28.31 22.24
C GLY A 72 -4.53 -28.04 22.21
N GLU A 73 -5.33 -29.10 22.15
CA GLU A 73 -6.80 -29.01 22.20
C GLU A 73 -7.32 -29.45 23.57
N VAL A 74 -8.28 -28.68 24.12
CA VAL A 74 -9.00 -29.02 25.36
C VAL A 74 -10.49 -28.83 25.13
N VAL A 75 -11.31 -29.76 25.62
CA VAL A 75 -12.78 -29.61 25.61
C VAL A 75 -13.24 -29.19 27.00
N LEU A 76 -13.93 -28.04 27.07
CA LEU A 76 -14.49 -27.49 28.29
C LEU A 76 -15.99 -27.77 28.34
N GLU A 77 -16.51 -28.05 29.52
CA GLU A 77 -17.95 -28.13 29.76
C GLU A 77 -18.42 -26.83 30.42
N LEU A 78 -19.32 -26.11 29.76
CA LEU A 78 -19.92 -24.87 30.25
C LEU A 78 -21.34 -25.15 30.71
N ARG A 79 -21.77 -24.55 31.82
CA ARG A 79 -23.13 -24.68 32.33
C ARG A 79 -23.97 -23.47 31.96
N GLY A 80 -25.18 -23.72 31.46
CA GLY A 80 -26.12 -22.68 31.06
C GLY A 80 -26.78 -22.04 32.27
N GLU A 81 -26.77 -20.72 32.33
CA GLU A 81 -27.52 -19.94 33.31
C GLU A 81 -29.04 -20.08 33.06
N ALA A 82 -29.87 -19.75 34.06
CA ALA A 82 -31.32 -19.78 33.90
C ALA A 82 -31.76 -18.74 32.85
N ALA A 83 -32.50 -19.19 31.83
CA ALA A 83 -33.04 -18.34 30.78
C ALA A 83 -34.55 -18.60 30.62
N ALA A 84 -35.30 -17.61 30.16
CA ALA A 84 -36.71 -17.80 29.79
C ALA A 84 -36.83 -18.83 28.65
N ALA A 85 -37.91 -19.63 28.65
CA ALA A 85 -38.08 -20.73 27.69
C ALA A 85 -38.00 -20.31 26.21
N ASP A 86 -38.44 -19.07 25.92
CA ASP A 86 -38.48 -18.47 24.58
C ASP A 86 -37.27 -17.58 24.25
N ALA A 87 -36.25 -17.53 25.13
CA ALA A 87 -35.07 -16.73 24.86
C ALA A 87 -34.27 -17.29 23.66
N ALA A 88 -33.99 -16.45 22.66
CA ALA A 88 -33.14 -16.78 21.52
C ALA A 88 -31.64 -16.87 21.91
N ARG A 89 -31.28 -16.32 23.07
CA ARG A 89 -29.91 -16.30 23.62
C ARG A 89 -29.89 -16.87 25.04
N ARG A 90 -28.88 -17.67 25.34
CA ARG A 90 -28.58 -18.18 26.68
C ARG A 90 -27.09 -18.02 26.99
N ARG A 91 -26.76 -17.64 28.23
CA ARG A 91 -25.39 -17.50 28.71
C ARG A 91 -24.90 -18.81 29.31
N TYR A 92 -23.67 -19.18 28.98
CA TYR A 92 -22.99 -20.37 29.48
C TYR A 92 -21.68 -19.97 30.16
N ALA A 93 -21.47 -20.42 31.39
CA ALA A 93 -20.28 -20.08 32.17
C ALA A 93 -19.44 -21.33 32.47
N GLY A 94 -18.13 -21.13 32.57
CA GLY A 94 -17.17 -22.17 32.96
C GLY A 94 -15.82 -21.56 33.30
N ARG A 95 -14.78 -22.40 33.37
CA ARG A 95 -13.43 -21.96 33.72
C ARG A 95 -12.47 -22.24 32.57
N LEU A 96 -11.68 -21.24 32.18
CA LEU A 96 -10.67 -21.41 31.14
C LEU A 96 -9.45 -22.16 31.67
N PRO A 97 -8.78 -22.96 30.83
CA PRO A 97 -7.48 -23.52 31.18
C PRO A 97 -6.47 -22.39 31.38
N ALA A 98 -5.45 -22.64 32.20
CA ALA A 98 -4.31 -21.73 32.34
C ALA A 98 -3.54 -21.71 31.01
N ALA A 99 -3.74 -20.65 30.22
CA ALA A 99 -3.11 -20.45 28.93
C ALA A 99 -2.91 -18.96 28.67
N ALA A 100 -1.91 -18.62 27.85
CA ALA A 100 -1.64 -17.27 27.40
C ALA A 100 -1.58 -17.24 25.87
N GLY A 101 -2.10 -16.18 25.26
CA GLY A 101 -2.16 -16.01 23.80
C GLY A 101 -3.53 -16.30 23.20
N VAL A 102 -3.59 -16.50 21.88
CA VAL A 102 -4.87 -16.61 21.14
C VAL A 102 -5.49 -18.00 21.30
N LEU A 103 -6.66 -18.05 21.94
CA LEU A 103 -7.50 -19.24 22.04
C LEU A 103 -8.55 -19.24 20.93
N ARG A 104 -8.73 -20.37 20.24
CA ARG A 104 -9.81 -20.55 19.25
C ARG A 104 -10.86 -21.50 19.79
N LEU A 105 -12.09 -21.02 19.89
CA LEU A 105 -13.23 -21.71 20.47
C LEU A 105 -14.22 -22.12 19.38
N GLY A 106 -14.88 -23.26 19.58
CA GLY A 106 -16.04 -23.72 18.81
C GLY A 106 -16.82 -24.77 19.59
N LEU A 107 -18.09 -24.96 19.30
CA LEU A 107 -18.86 -26.05 19.93
C LEU A 107 -18.31 -27.40 19.44
N ALA A 108 -18.13 -28.36 20.36
CA ALA A 108 -17.48 -29.63 20.05
C ALA A 108 -18.41 -30.59 19.27
N GLU A 109 -19.70 -30.54 19.59
CA GLU A 109 -20.72 -31.51 19.14
C GLU A 109 -21.83 -30.86 18.29
N LEU A 110 -21.82 -29.52 18.18
CA LEU A 110 -22.80 -28.75 17.44
C LEU A 110 -22.09 -27.86 16.41
N PRO A 111 -22.66 -27.66 15.21
CA PRO A 111 -22.10 -26.73 14.24
C PRO A 111 -22.21 -25.30 14.78
N SER A 112 -21.07 -24.59 14.87
CA SER A 112 -21.01 -23.19 15.30
C SER A 112 -20.00 -22.37 14.51
N ASN A 113 -20.07 -21.04 14.64
CA ASN A 113 -18.96 -20.18 14.28
C ASN A 113 -17.72 -20.48 15.15
N ARG A 114 -16.55 -20.04 14.68
CA ARG A 114 -15.32 -20.04 15.48
C ARG A 114 -15.13 -18.68 16.13
N LEU A 115 -14.78 -18.67 17.41
CA LEU A 115 -14.51 -17.46 18.19
C LEU A 115 -13.04 -17.42 18.60
N ALA A 116 -12.36 -16.30 18.40
CA ALA A 116 -11.00 -16.10 18.88
C ALA A 116 -11.01 -15.21 20.13
N LEU A 117 -10.31 -15.64 21.18
CA LEU A 117 -10.14 -14.88 22.43
C LEU A 117 -8.65 -14.72 22.74
N ILE A 118 -8.28 -13.62 23.38
CA ILE A 118 -6.91 -13.37 23.85
C ILE A 118 -6.86 -13.73 25.33
N ALA A 119 -6.16 -14.80 25.67
CA ALA A 119 -5.95 -15.20 27.06
C ALA A 119 -4.72 -14.51 27.67
N GLU A 120 -4.92 -13.84 28.79
CA GLU A 120 -3.87 -13.24 29.60
C GLU A 120 -3.41 -14.23 30.69
N SER A 121 -2.10 -14.38 30.88
CA SER A 121 -1.55 -15.20 31.97
C SER A 121 -1.92 -14.57 33.32
N GLY A 122 -2.69 -15.29 34.14
CA GLY A 122 -3.05 -14.88 35.50
C GLY A 122 -1.82 -14.74 36.38
N GLY A 123 -1.24 -13.53 36.39
CA GLY A 123 -0.01 -13.25 37.12
C GLY A 123 0.73 -11.99 36.66
N ARG A 124 0.03 -10.89 36.31
CA ARG A 124 0.62 -9.55 36.22
C ARG A 124 -0.41 -8.51 36.69
N PRO A 125 -0.01 -7.52 37.50
CA PRO A 125 -0.94 -6.50 38.00
C PRO A 125 -1.51 -5.66 36.85
N ASP A 126 -2.73 -5.21 37.08
CA ASP A 126 -3.61 -4.43 36.23
C ASP A 126 -2.88 -3.32 35.46
N ALA A 127 -3.20 -3.14 34.18
CA ALA A 127 -2.59 -2.11 33.32
C ALA A 127 -2.75 -0.70 33.92
N VAL A 128 -3.79 -0.50 34.73
CA VAL A 128 -4.05 0.74 35.48
C VAL A 128 -3.05 0.95 36.62
N ALA A 129 -2.62 -0.12 37.31
CA ALA A 129 -1.61 -0.02 38.37
C ALA A 129 -0.20 0.24 37.80
N ARG A 130 0.09 -0.24 36.58
CA ARG A 130 1.33 0.09 35.85
C ARG A 130 1.41 1.55 35.40
N MET A 131 0.27 2.21 35.14
CA MET A 131 0.24 3.63 34.82
C MET A 131 0.49 4.54 36.04
N MET A 132 0.30 4.03 37.26
CA MET A 132 0.38 4.80 38.51
C MET A 132 1.70 4.60 39.26
N ALA A 133 2.50 3.60 38.90
CA ALA A 133 3.85 3.43 39.45
C ALA A 133 4.83 4.38 38.74
N PRO A 134 5.70 5.12 39.46
CA PRO A 134 6.74 5.90 38.82
C PRO A 134 7.64 4.93 38.04
N SER A 135 7.67 5.10 36.72
CA SER A 135 8.41 4.24 35.82
C SER A 135 9.90 4.30 36.18
N ALA A 136 10.44 3.20 36.70
CA ALA A 136 11.86 2.94 36.57
C ALA A 136 12.19 2.97 35.06
N PRO A 137 13.34 3.50 34.64
CA PRO A 137 13.66 3.63 33.22
C PRO A 137 13.76 2.23 32.62
N GLU A 138 12.69 1.79 31.95
CA GLU A 138 12.76 0.67 31.02
C GLU A 138 13.80 1.04 29.97
N SER A 139 14.83 0.19 29.81
CA SER A 139 15.69 0.27 28.65
C SER A 139 14.81 0.01 27.44
N LYS A 140 14.30 1.07 26.84
CA LYS A 140 13.88 1.06 25.45
C LYS A 140 15.06 0.45 24.70
N SER A 141 14.90 -0.80 24.25
CA SER A 141 15.57 -1.18 23.03
C SER A 141 14.98 -0.25 21.98
N GLU A 142 15.66 0.88 21.81
CA GLU A 142 15.35 1.89 20.83
C GLU A 142 15.52 1.17 19.50
N SER A 143 14.40 0.67 18.96
CA SER A 143 14.36 0.30 17.56
C SER A 143 14.87 1.53 16.83
N PRO A 144 15.91 1.41 15.99
CA PRO A 144 16.45 2.57 15.29
C PRO A 144 15.29 3.32 14.63
N PRO A 145 15.34 4.66 14.58
CA PRO A 145 14.27 5.44 13.96
C PRO A 145 13.97 4.84 12.57
N PRO A 146 12.68 4.73 12.18
CA PRO A 146 12.31 4.17 10.88
C PRO A 146 13.11 4.89 9.79
N ARG A 147 13.77 4.09 8.95
CA ARG A 147 14.67 4.56 7.91
C ARG A 147 14.04 4.26 6.57
N PHE A 148 14.24 5.17 5.62
CA PHE A 148 13.75 5.03 4.27
C PHE A 148 14.20 3.72 3.62
N ASP A 149 13.22 2.84 3.38
CA ASP A 149 13.41 1.60 2.66
C ASP A 149 12.60 1.59 1.35
N PRO A 150 13.27 1.65 0.18
CA PRO A 150 12.57 1.63 -1.10
C PRO A 150 12.00 0.25 -1.47
N LEU A 151 12.38 -0.82 -0.76
CA LEU A 151 11.86 -2.19 -0.94
C LEU A 151 11.58 -2.83 0.43
N PRO A 152 10.51 -2.41 1.13
CA PRO A 152 10.15 -3.02 2.40
C PRO A 152 9.75 -4.48 2.20
N ASP A 153 10.20 -5.36 3.09
CA ASP A 153 10.01 -6.82 2.95
C ASP A 153 8.53 -7.24 3.00
N ASP A 154 7.69 -6.48 3.71
CA ASP A 154 6.25 -6.73 3.88
C ASP A 154 5.38 -5.78 3.02
N GLU A 155 5.82 -5.47 1.79
CA GLU A 155 5.06 -4.60 0.89
C GLU A 155 3.77 -5.31 0.37
N PRO A 156 2.57 -4.69 0.50
CA PRO A 156 1.36 -5.23 -0.08
C PRO A 156 1.46 -5.30 -1.61
N ALA A 157 0.67 -6.19 -2.24
CA ALA A 157 0.74 -6.40 -3.69
C ALA A 157 0.50 -5.11 -4.49
N LEU A 158 -0.43 -4.26 -4.04
CA LEU A 158 -0.60 -2.89 -4.55
C LEU A 158 0.01 -1.91 -3.56
N SER A 159 0.97 -1.13 -4.01
CA SER A 159 1.72 -0.20 -3.16
C SER A 159 2.18 1.04 -3.93
N ALA A 160 2.85 1.97 -3.25
CA ALA A 160 3.32 3.20 -3.88
C ALA A 160 4.54 2.97 -4.78
N ASN A 161 4.57 3.69 -5.91
CA ASN A 161 5.69 3.64 -6.85
C ASN A 161 6.54 4.91 -6.84
N GLU A 162 5.88 6.07 -6.85
CA GLU A 162 6.46 7.40 -6.72
C GLU A 162 5.57 8.24 -5.78
N PRO A 163 5.99 9.45 -5.37
CA PRO A 163 5.16 10.31 -4.53
C PRO A 163 3.78 10.56 -5.15
N THR A 164 2.75 10.57 -4.30
CA THR A 164 1.37 10.90 -4.67
C THR A 164 1.00 12.19 -3.96
N TYR A 165 0.82 13.27 -4.72
CA TYR A 165 0.69 14.62 -4.19
C TYR A 165 -0.26 15.48 -5.03
N ILE A 166 -0.69 16.59 -4.45
CA ILE A 166 -1.26 17.74 -5.14
C ILE A 166 -0.67 19.02 -4.54
N VAL A 167 -0.23 19.92 -5.41
CA VAL A 167 0.38 21.20 -5.05
C VAL A 167 -0.21 22.31 -5.91
N LEU A 168 -0.32 23.51 -5.34
CA LEU A 168 -0.84 24.70 -6.04
C LEU A 168 0.26 25.75 -6.19
N GLY A 169 0.32 26.38 -7.36
CA GLY A 169 1.21 27.49 -7.70
C GLY A 169 0.42 28.71 -8.16
N ALA A 170 1.03 29.90 -8.09
CA ALA A 170 0.37 31.16 -8.48
C ALA A 170 1.27 32.12 -9.28
N ARG A 171 2.41 31.65 -9.81
CA ARG A 171 3.43 32.52 -10.42
C ARG A 171 2.94 33.15 -11.74
N ASP A 172 2.38 32.33 -12.63
CA ASP A 172 1.92 32.73 -13.97
C ASP A 172 0.40 32.55 -14.10
N GLY A 173 -0.32 32.83 -13.01
CA GLY A 173 -1.71 32.41 -12.80
C GLY A 173 -1.80 31.25 -11.81
N LEU A 174 -2.99 31.05 -11.24
CA LEU A 174 -3.27 29.92 -10.37
C LEU A 174 -3.21 28.62 -11.18
N ASP A 175 -2.36 27.70 -10.76
CA ASP A 175 -2.27 26.35 -11.29
C ASP A 175 -2.29 25.32 -10.16
N ALA A 176 -2.61 24.07 -10.50
CA ALA A 176 -2.39 22.94 -9.65
C ALA A 176 -1.63 21.85 -10.40
N ARG A 177 -0.70 21.19 -9.73
CA ARG A 177 -0.02 20.01 -10.23
C ARG A 177 -0.27 18.86 -9.29
N PHE A 178 -0.66 17.72 -9.82
CA PHE A 178 -0.81 16.51 -9.02
C PHE A 178 -0.19 15.30 -9.70
N GLN A 179 0.16 14.32 -8.87
CA GLN A 179 0.67 13.03 -9.31
C GLN A 179 -0.03 11.91 -8.55
N LEU A 180 -0.45 10.88 -9.27
CA LEU A 180 -0.89 9.59 -8.75
C LEU A 180 0.14 8.55 -9.17
N SER A 181 0.62 7.73 -8.24
CA SER A 181 1.58 6.69 -8.60
C SER A 181 1.49 5.45 -7.72
N PHE A 182 1.34 4.29 -8.36
CA PHE A 182 1.29 3.00 -7.70
C PHE A 182 2.03 1.94 -8.51
N LYS A 183 2.39 0.84 -7.86
CA LYS A 183 2.92 -0.38 -8.46
C LYS A 183 2.15 -1.59 -7.96
N TYR A 184 2.03 -2.59 -8.82
CA TYR A 184 1.43 -3.88 -8.54
C TYR A 184 2.45 -4.99 -8.75
N ARG A 185 2.73 -5.77 -7.71
CA ARG A 185 3.59 -6.96 -7.78
C ARG A 185 2.83 -8.09 -8.47
N LEU A 186 3.34 -8.53 -9.63
CA LEU A 186 2.63 -9.48 -10.50
C LEU A 186 2.56 -10.90 -9.92
N PHE A 187 3.59 -11.29 -9.19
CA PHE A 187 3.68 -12.64 -8.61
C PHE A 187 4.08 -12.53 -7.15
N ASP A 188 3.33 -13.23 -6.29
CA ASP A 188 3.77 -13.45 -4.92
C ASP A 188 5.05 -14.29 -4.93
N GLU A 189 6.02 -13.99 -4.05
CA GLU A 189 7.30 -14.70 -3.99
C GLU A 189 7.13 -16.19 -3.65
N ARG A 190 6.01 -16.57 -3.02
CA ARG A 190 5.69 -17.97 -2.68
C ARG A 190 4.87 -18.66 -3.77
N SER A 191 4.45 -17.94 -4.81
CA SER A 191 3.67 -18.50 -5.92
C SER A 191 4.49 -19.50 -6.75
N LEU A 192 3.81 -20.46 -7.40
CA LEU A 192 4.48 -21.46 -8.25
C LEU A 192 5.39 -20.83 -9.33
N PRO A 193 4.98 -19.78 -10.07
CA PRO A 193 5.86 -19.14 -11.04
C PRO A 193 7.14 -18.57 -10.41
N ALA A 194 7.03 -17.88 -9.27
CA ALA A 194 8.18 -17.31 -8.57
C ALA A 194 9.09 -18.39 -7.96
N ARG A 195 8.56 -19.55 -7.56
CA ARG A 195 9.39 -20.68 -7.09
C ARG A 195 10.22 -21.31 -8.21
N VAL A 196 9.67 -21.39 -9.42
CA VAL A 196 10.39 -21.91 -10.59
C VAL A 196 11.39 -20.90 -11.13
N LEU A 197 10.99 -19.62 -11.20
CA LEU A 197 11.84 -18.52 -11.62
C LEU A 197 11.76 -17.36 -10.61
N PRO A 198 12.67 -17.31 -9.61
CA PRO A 198 12.66 -16.31 -8.54
C PRO A 198 12.64 -14.85 -8.99
N ALA A 199 13.17 -14.57 -10.17
CA ALA A 199 13.13 -13.24 -10.76
C ALA A 199 11.69 -12.73 -11.02
N LEU A 200 10.71 -13.62 -11.21
CA LEU A 200 9.31 -13.26 -11.44
C LEU A 200 8.65 -12.65 -10.19
N GLY A 201 9.03 -13.08 -8.98
CA GLY A 201 8.50 -12.53 -7.72
C GLY A 201 8.84 -11.04 -7.51
N ARG A 202 9.74 -10.50 -8.34
CA ARG A 202 10.23 -9.11 -8.29
C ARG A 202 9.74 -8.27 -9.48
N LEU A 203 8.86 -8.82 -10.30
CA LEU A 203 8.28 -8.13 -11.46
C LEU A 203 7.05 -7.31 -11.04
N HIS A 204 7.01 -6.06 -11.50
CA HIS A 204 5.99 -5.10 -11.13
C HIS A 204 5.41 -4.40 -12.36
N LEU A 205 4.11 -4.16 -12.34
CA LEU A 205 3.47 -3.16 -13.18
C LEU A 205 3.42 -1.84 -12.41
N GLY A 206 3.99 -0.77 -12.95
CA GLY A 206 3.85 0.57 -12.42
C GLY A 206 2.88 1.40 -13.23
N TYR A 207 2.23 2.33 -12.57
CA TYR A 207 1.46 3.38 -13.21
C TYR A 207 1.73 4.69 -12.49
N THR A 208 2.27 5.68 -13.21
CA THR A 208 2.36 7.06 -12.74
C THR A 208 1.57 7.96 -13.69
N GLN A 209 0.73 8.83 -13.14
CA GLN A 209 0.04 9.86 -13.89
C GLN A 209 0.34 11.22 -13.27
N THR A 210 0.72 12.19 -14.10
CA THR A 210 0.98 13.56 -13.67
C THR A 210 0.11 14.51 -14.45
N SER A 211 -0.58 15.44 -13.80
CA SER A 211 -1.39 16.46 -14.47
C SER A 211 -1.01 17.85 -14.02
N LEU A 212 -0.94 18.78 -14.97
CA LEU A 212 -0.87 20.23 -14.74
C LEU A 212 -2.22 20.84 -15.11
N TRP A 213 -2.89 21.39 -14.12
CA TRP A 213 -4.22 21.95 -14.19
C TRP A 213 -4.14 23.48 -14.16
N ASP A 214 -4.57 24.11 -15.25
CA ASP A 214 -4.73 25.56 -15.29
C ASP A 214 -6.02 25.93 -14.56
N LEU A 215 -5.89 26.55 -13.39
CA LEU A 215 -7.01 27.01 -12.57
C LEU A 215 -7.33 28.49 -12.80
N HIS A 216 -6.49 29.19 -13.56
CA HIS A 216 -6.61 30.60 -13.85
C HIS A 216 -7.51 30.85 -15.07
N SER A 217 -7.31 30.08 -16.14
CA SER A 217 -8.02 30.28 -17.40
C SER A 217 -9.51 29.94 -17.32
N ASN A 218 -10.27 30.51 -18.26
CA ASN A 218 -11.69 30.20 -18.43
C ASN A 218 -11.91 28.70 -18.59
N SER A 219 -12.94 28.20 -17.88
CA SER A 219 -13.28 26.77 -17.80
C SER A 219 -12.21 25.87 -17.16
N LYS A 220 -11.11 26.44 -16.63
CA LYS A 220 -10.08 25.76 -15.83
C LYS A 220 -9.61 24.44 -16.46
N PRO A 221 -9.07 24.45 -17.69
CA PRO A 221 -8.74 23.24 -18.41
C PRO A 221 -7.45 22.59 -17.88
N PHE A 222 -7.29 21.28 -18.10
CA PHE A 222 -5.99 20.65 -17.96
C PHE A 222 -5.03 21.14 -19.05
N ARG A 223 -3.89 21.71 -18.64
CA ARG A 223 -2.82 22.11 -19.55
C ARG A 223 -2.19 20.87 -20.18
N ASP A 224 -1.85 19.89 -19.35
CA ASP A 224 -1.32 18.61 -19.78
C ASP A 224 -1.57 17.51 -18.75
N THR A 225 -1.71 16.28 -19.22
CA THR A 225 -1.76 15.08 -18.39
C THR A 225 -0.86 14.04 -19.04
N SER A 226 0.14 13.54 -18.33
CA SER A 226 1.02 12.47 -18.81
C SER A 226 0.68 11.16 -18.11
N TYR A 227 0.51 10.10 -18.89
CA TYR A 227 0.25 8.73 -18.49
C TYR A 227 1.53 7.92 -18.66
N ARG A 228 2.03 7.33 -17.57
CA ARG A 228 3.32 6.64 -17.54
C ARG A 228 3.21 5.22 -16.97
N PRO A 229 2.65 4.25 -17.73
CA PRO A 229 2.72 2.84 -17.35
C PRO A 229 4.13 2.29 -17.52
N SER A 230 4.48 1.30 -16.69
CA SER A 230 5.79 0.63 -16.74
C SER A 230 5.68 -0.85 -16.38
N LEU A 231 6.58 -1.65 -16.92
CA LEU A 231 6.82 -3.03 -16.53
C LEU A 231 8.28 -3.16 -16.16
N PHE A 232 8.57 -3.49 -14.91
CA PHE A 232 9.95 -3.47 -14.43
C PHE A 232 10.21 -4.53 -13.35
N TRP A 233 11.47 -4.92 -13.28
CA TRP A 233 12.02 -5.68 -12.17
C TRP A 233 12.58 -4.71 -11.11
N GLN A 234 12.44 -5.03 -9.82
CA GLN A 234 13.10 -4.32 -8.74
C GLN A 234 13.56 -5.26 -7.62
N GLY A 235 14.76 -5.05 -7.10
CA GLY A 235 15.32 -5.92 -6.06
C GLY A 235 16.57 -5.36 -5.39
N ARG A 236 16.91 -5.97 -4.25
CA ARG A 236 18.21 -5.79 -3.59
C ARG A 236 19.26 -6.57 -4.38
N VAL A 237 20.39 -5.93 -4.70
CA VAL A 237 21.46 -6.52 -5.53
C VAL A 237 22.84 -6.47 -4.90
N GLY A 238 23.00 -5.72 -3.82
CA GLY A 238 24.29 -5.53 -3.16
C GLY A 238 24.16 -4.88 -1.80
N ASP A 239 25.30 -4.57 -1.21
CA ASP A 239 25.44 -3.96 0.12
C ASP A 239 25.43 -2.42 0.08
N GLY A 240 25.51 -1.81 -1.10
CA GLY A 240 25.51 -0.35 -1.27
C GLY A 240 26.87 0.31 -1.04
N ASN A 241 27.96 -0.45 -0.92
CA ASN A 241 29.29 0.07 -0.62
C ASN A 241 30.13 0.32 -1.89
N GLY A 242 30.88 1.44 -1.88
CA GLY A 242 31.74 1.82 -3.00
C GLY A 242 30.94 1.98 -4.31
N LEU A 243 31.28 1.17 -5.32
CA LEU A 243 30.59 1.15 -6.62
C LEU A 243 29.40 0.18 -6.68
N SER A 244 29.22 -0.68 -5.67
CA SER A 244 28.15 -1.68 -5.60
C SER A 244 26.83 -1.01 -5.20
N PRO A 245 25.77 -1.03 -6.04
CA PRO A 245 24.47 -0.50 -5.65
C PRO A 245 23.78 -1.43 -4.66
N ALA A 246 23.02 -0.86 -3.71
CA ALA A 246 22.20 -1.65 -2.79
C ALA A 246 20.94 -2.19 -3.48
N PHE A 247 20.38 -1.40 -4.40
CA PHE A 247 19.13 -1.68 -5.09
C PHE A 247 19.31 -1.53 -6.59
N LEU A 248 18.50 -2.27 -7.33
CA LEU A 248 18.40 -2.12 -8.77
C LEU A 248 16.93 -2.18 -9.18
N ARG A 249 16.56 -1.27 -10.07
CA ARG A 249 15.28 -1.28 -10.77
C ARG A 249 15.57 -1.17 -12.26
N GLY A 250 14.85 -1.89 -13.10
CA GLY A 250 15.02 -1.79 -14.55
C GLY A 250 13.87 -2.40 -15.31
N GLY A 251 13.56 -1.83 -16.47
CA GLY A 251 12.42 -2.27 -17.26
C GLY A 251 12.06 -1.34 -18.40
N TYR A 252 10.83 -1.49 -18.85
CA TYR A 252 10.21 -0.69 -19.90
C TYR A 252 9.24 0.32 -19.28
N GLU A 253 9.20 1.52 -19.84
CA GLU A 253 8.30 2.59 -19.46
C GLU A 253 7.83 3.33 -20.71
N HIS A 254 6.51 3.41 -20.86
CA HIS A 254 5.85 4.25 -21.86
C HIS A 254 5.40 5.54 -21.16
N GLU A 255 5.56 6.70 -21.80
CA GLU A 255 5.05 7.99 -21.30
C GLU A 255 4.39 8.74 -22.46
N SER A 256 3.08 8.98 -22.38
CA SER A 256 2.34 9.75 -23.38
C SER A 256 1.37 10.74 -22.73
N ASN A 257 0.96 11.78 -23.46
CA ASN A 257 0.02 12.77 -22.95
C ASN A 257 -1.45 12.52 -23.32
N GLY A 258 -1.73 11.44 -24.05
CA GLY A 258 -3.08 11.05 -24.49
C GLY A 258 -3.77 12.08 -25.40
N ARG A 259 -3.00 12.95 -26.07
CA ARG A 259 -3.50 13.89 -27.07
C ARG A 259 -3.27 13.34 -28.48
N ASP A 260 -3.92 13.96 -29.47
CA ASP A 260 -3.79 13.65 -30.89
C ASP A 260 -3.13 14.80 -31.67
N GLY A 261 -2.80 14.53 -32.94
CA GLY A 261 -2.23 15.49 -33.89
C GLY A 261 -0.96 16.15 -33.37
N ASP A 262 -0.79 17.44 -33.70
CA ASP A 262 0.42 18.21 -33.38
C ASP A 262 0.68 18.36 -31.87
N ARG A 263 -0.31 18.07 -31.03
CA ARG A 263 -0.21 18.10 -29.57
C ARG A 263 0.09 16.73 -28.97
N SER A 264 0.09 15.66 -29.77
CA SER A 264 0.50 14.32 -29.32
C SER A 264 1.95 14.36 -28.89
N ARG A 265 2.23 13.75 -27.74
CA ARG A 265 3.58 13.49 -27.29
C ARG A 265 3.63 12.10 -26.69
N SER A 266 4.65 11.35 -27.08
CA SER A 266 4.85 9.96 -26.70
C SER A 266 6.33 9.62 -26.70
N ILE A 267 6.74 8.82 -25.71
CA ILE A 267 8.05 8.17 -25.67
C ILE A 267 7.92 6.77 -25.09
N ASP A 268 8.76 5.88 -25.61
CA ASP A 268 9.06 4.60 -25.00
C ASP A 268 10.50 4.58 -24.54
N THR A 269 10.73 4.07 -23.33
CA THR A 269 12.07 3.99 -22.76
C THR A 269 12.35 2.63 -22.18
N LEU A 270 13.58 2.16 -22.41
CA LEU A 270 14.18 1.11 -21.59
C LEU A 270 15.06 1.79 -20.55
N PHE A 271 14.94 1.41 -19.27
CA PHE A 271 15.66 2.08 -18.20
C PHE A 271 16.34 1.10 -17.24
N VAL A 272 17.40 1.59 -16.61
CA VAL A 272 18.09 0.96 -15.48
C VAL A 272 18.36 2.04 -14.43
N GLN A 273 18.04 1.73 -13.18
CA GLN A 273 18.13 2.63 -12.05
C GLN A 273 18.78 1.89 -10.87
N PRO A 274 20.11 1.87 -10.79
CA PRO A 274 20.80 1.48 -9.57
C PRO A 274 20.54 2.50 -8.46
N ALA A 275 20.59 2.07 -7.20
CA ALA A 275 20.51 3.00 -6.08
C ALA A 275 21.43 2.64 -4.91
N TRP A 276 21.94 3.69 -4.27
CA TRP A 276 22.79 3.64 -3.09
C TRP A 276 22.06 4.27 -1.91
N ARG A 277 22.28 3.68 -0.74
CA ARG A 277 21.73 4.16 0.53
C ARG A 277 22.88 4.36 1.52
N LYS A 278 22.89 5.52 2.16
CA LYS A 278 23.82 5.83 3.25
C LYS A 278 23.03 6.38 4.44
N ASP A 279 23.09 5.66 5.54
CA ASP A 279 22.48 6.05 6.80
C ASP A 279 23.49 6.83 7.64
N PHE A 280 23.05 7.92 8.27
CA PHE A 280 23.86 8.78 9.12
C PHE A 280 23.52 8.57 10.60
N ALA A 281 24.45 8.93 11.49
CA ALA A 281 24.31 8.75 12.93
C ALA A 281 23.16 9.59 13.54
N ASP A 282 22.79 10.70 12.88
CA ASP A 282 21.69 11.57 13.28
C ASP A 282 20.29 11.06 12.84
N GLY A 283 20.22 9.82 12.32
CA GLY A 283 18.99 9.18 11.86
C GLY A 283 18.61 9.53 10.42
N ARG A 284 19.32 10.45 9.76
CA ARG A 284 19.04 10.80 8.37
C ARG A 284 19.54 9.74 7.40
N THR A 285 18.89 9.64 6.25
CA THR A 285 19.27 8.75 5.17
C THR A 285 19.48 9.54 3.90
N LEU A 286 20.61 9.31 3.21
CA LEU A 286 20.82 9.71 1.83
C LEU A 286 20.54 8.52 0.91
N PHE A 287 19.62 8.70 -0.02
CA PHE A 287 19.31 7.75 -1.08
C PHE A 287 19.64 8.38 -2.42
N PHE A 288 20.49 7.74 -3.22
CA PHE A 288 20.90 8.25 -4.54
C PHE A 288 20.60 7.22 -5.61
N ALA A 289 19.81 7.57 -6.62
CA ALA A 289 19.22 6.63 -7.58
C ALA A 289 19.16 7.19 -9.02
N PRO A 290 20.31 7.36 -9.71
CA PRO A 290 20.31 7.79 -11.10
C PRO A 290 19.53 6.79 -11.98
N LYS A 291 18.57 7.28 -12.75
CA LYS A 291 17.82 6.48 -13.73
C LYS A 291 18.38 6.75 -15.12
N PHE A 292 19.11 5.79 -15.67
CA PHE A 292 19.62 5.79 -17.03
C PHE A 292 18.56 5.22 -17.96
N TYR A 293 18.38 5.80 -19.15
CA TYR A 293 17.40 5.31 -20.09
C TYR A 293 17.80 5.54 -21.55
N ALA A 294 17.32 4.65 -22.41
CA ALA A 294 17.38 4.76 -23.86
C ALA A 294 15.97 4.91 -24.42
N TYR A 295 15.80 5.80 -25.41
CA TYR A 295 14.53 5.96 -26.10
C TYR A 295 14.39 4.88 -27.17
N LEU A 296 13.32 4.10 -27.10
CA LEU A 296 12.95 3.11 -28.10
C LEU A 296 12.03 3.73 -29.16
N GLU A 297 11.12 4.60 -28.74
CA GLU A 297 10.19 5.35 -29.58
C GLU A 297 10.12 6.79 -29.09
N ARG A 298 10.05 7.75 -30.03
CA ARG A 298 9.94 9.19 -29.73
C ARG A 298 9.48 10.02 -30.93
N ASP A 299 8.73 9.41 -31.86
CA ASP A 299 8.45 10.01 -33.17
C ASP A 299 7.61 11.30 -33.08
N ASP A 300 6.73 11.39 -32.07
CA ASP A 300 5.94 12.59 -31.77
C ASP A 300 6.79 13.77 -31.26
N ASN A 301 8.01 13.49 -30.79
CA ASN A 301 8.93 14.46 -30.22
C ASN A 301 10.39 14.02 -30.43
N PRO A 302 10.88 14.02 -31.69
CA PRO A 302 12.15 13.39 -32.06
C PRO A 302 13.39 14.05 -31.45
N ASP A 303 13.25 15.23 -30.85
CA ASP A 303 14.36 15.96 -30.26
C ASP A 303 14.29 16.04 -28.73
N ILE A 304 13.37 15.30 -28.09
CA ILE A 304 13.18 15.27 -26.63
C ILE A 304 14.47 14.97 -25.83
N GLY A 305 15.37 14.15 -26.40
CA GLY A 305 16.68 13.85 -25.80
C GLY A 305 17.59 15.08 -25.66
N ARG A 306 17.40 16.11 -26.49
CA ARG A 306 18.12 17.40 -26.34
C ARG A 306 17.75 18.10 -25.05
N TYR A 307 16.54 17.88 -24.53
CA TYR A 307 15.96 18.55 -23.36
C TYR A 307 16.03 17.71 -22.09
N ARG A 308 15.54 16.47 -22.15
CA ARG A 308 15.50 15.55 -20.99
C ARG A 308 16.82 14.80 -20.78
N GLY A 309 17.57 14.56 -21.86
CA GLY A 309 18.79 13.77 -21.81
C GLY A 309 18.49 12.28 -21.77
N TYR A 310 19.41 11.53 -21.15
CA TYR A 310 19.38 10.06 -21.05
C TYR A 310 19.55 9.59 -19.60
N VAL A 311 19.58 10.54 -18.66
CA VAL A 311 19.77 10.27 -17.23
C VAL A 311 18.94 11.24 -16.41
N ASP A 312 18.13 10.69 -15.51
CA ASP A 312 17.49 11.44 -14.43
C ASP A 312 18.29 11.21 -13.15
N TRP A 313 19.01 12.23 -12.69
CA TRP A 313 19.76 12.18 -11.44
C TRP A 313 18.81 12.41 -10.27
N GLN A 314 18.63 11.42 -9.40
CA GLN A 314 17.68 11.48 -8.30
C GLN A 314 18.38 11.28 -6.97
N ALA A 315 18.07 12.12 -5.99
CA ALA A 315 18.56 12.00 -4.63
C ALA A 315 17.43 12.30 -3.64
N ARG A 316 17.42 11.61 -2.50
CA ARG A 316 16.58 11.92 -1.35
C ARG A 316 17.44 12.01 -0.10
N TYR A 317 17.20 13.01 0.74
CA TYR A 317 17.93 13.21 1.98
C TYR A 317 16.99 13.67 3.08
N GLY A 318 17.00 12.95 4.21
CA GLY A 318 16.20 13.36 5.37
C GLY A 318 15.82 12.21 6.29
N ASP A 319 14.76 12.45 7.07
CA ASP A 319 14.22 11.56 8.10
C ASP A 319 12.75 11.22 7.79
N GLU A 320 12.39 9.94 7.90
CA GLU A 320 11.02 9.46 7.72
C GLU A 320 10.02 10.01 8.73
N ASN A 321 10.49 10.52 9.87
CA ASN A 321 9.65 11.16 10.88
C ASN A 321 9.72 12.70 10.87
N GLY A 322 10.50 13.27 9.95
CA GLY A 322 10.74 14.70 9.85
C GLY A 322 10.79 15.18 8.41
N TRP A 323 11.70 16.13 8.15
CA TRP A 323 11.91 16.70 6.83
C TRP A 323 12.57 15.68 5.89
N LEU A 324 12.00 15.54 4.70
CA LEU A 324 12.57 14.79 3.58
C LEU A 324 12.66 15.69 2.36
N LEU A 325 13.89 15.90 1.88
CA LEU A 325 14.21 16.59 0.64
C LEU A 325 14.39 15.56 -0.48
N SER A 326 13.70 15.73 -1.59
CA SER A 326 13.94 15.00 -2.84
C SER A 326 14.42 15.97 -3.92
N ALA A 327 15.38 15.53 -4.73
CA ALA A 327 15.94 16.29 -5.83
C ALA A 327 15.96 15.44 -7.10
N ARG A 328 15.53 16.01 -8.22
CA ARG A 328 15.63 15.43 -9.55
C ARG A 328 16.27 16.43 -10.50
N LEU A 329 17.40 16.06 -11.11
CA LEU A 329 18.11 16.87 -12.09
C LEU A 329 18.13 16.15 -13.44
N ARG A 330 17.92 16.91 -14.52
CA ARG A 330 18.04 16.46 -15.90
C ARG A 330 19.00 17.35 -16.66
N ARG A 331 19.86 16.72 -17.47
CA ARG A 331 20.76 17.41 -18.40
C ARG A 331 20.57 16.82 -19.78
N GLY A 332 19.98 17.61 -20.68
CA GLY A 332 19.76 17.25 -22.05
C GLY A 332 21.02 17.31 -22.91
N SER A 333 21.06 16.50 -23.98
CA SER A 333 22.21 16.46 -24.89
C SER A 333 22.41 17.76 -25.67
N GLY A 334 21.36 18.59 -25.77
CA GLY A 334 21.41 19.91 -26.39
C GLY A 334 21.89 21.03 -25.45
N GLY A 335 22.30 20.69 -24.22
CA GLY A 335 22.71 21.68 -23.22
C GLY A 335 21.55 22.31 -22.44
N TYR A 336 20.33 21.86 -22.66
CA TYR A 336 19.16 22.20 -21.85
C TYR A 336 19.13 21.37 -20.55
N GLY A 337 18.27 21.73 -19.61
CA GLY A 337 18.14 20.98 -18.37
C GLY A 337 17.05 21.49 -17.44
N SER A 338 16.83 20.75 -16.36
CA SER A 338 15.82 21.08 -15.37
C SER A 338 16.23 20.59 -13.99
N ALA A 339 15.72 21.27 -12.96
CA ALA A 339 15.80 20.84 -11.58
C ALA A 339 14.40 20.84 -10.97
N GLN A 340 14.08 19.79 -10.23
CA GLN A 340 12.93 19.73 -9.33
C GLN A 340 13.44 19.43 -7.92
N LEU A 341 13.01 20.22 -6.95
CA LEU A 341 13.23 20.01 -5.53
C LEU A 341 11.88 19.87 -4.84
N ASP A 342 11.71 18.81 -4.08
CA ASP A 342 10.50 18.55 -3.31
C ASP A 342 10.87 18.44 -1.82
N LEU A 343 10.19 19.18 -0.97
CA LEU A 343 10.37 19.15 0.48
C LEU A 343 9.08 18.69 1.14
N SER A 344 9.17 17.72 2.05
CA SER A 344 7.99 17.19 2.75
C SER A 344 8.22 16.97 4.24
N HIS A 345 7.15 17.07 5.03
CA HIS A 345 7.14 16.81 6.48
C HIS A 345 5.83 16.13 6.88
N PRO A 346 5.85 15.05 7.69
CA PRO A 346 4.63 14.47 8.25
C PRO A 346 3.76 15.49 8.98
N LEU A 347 2.48 15.55 8.65
CA LEU A 347 1.52 16.34 9.43
C LEU A 347 1.17 15.56 10.69
N ARG A 348 1.77 15.93 11.83
CA ARG A 348 1.49 15.28 13.11
C ARG A 348 0.06 15.61 13.58
N GLN A 349 -0.63 14.58 14.06
CA GLN A 349 -2.06 14.55 14.40
C GLN A 349 -2.46 15.70 15.34
N PRO A 350 -3.41 16.55 14.92
CA PRO A 350 -4.77 16.33 15.40
C PRO A 350 -5.87 16.36 14.32
N LEU A 351 -5.60 16.81 13.08
CA LEU A 351 -6.65 16.99 12.07
C LEU A 351 -7.00 15.72 11.26
N PHE A 352 -6.05 14.80 11.11
CA PHE A 352 -6.18 13.63 10.22
C PHE A 352 -5.97 12.32 10.97
N SER A 353 -6.53 12.20 12.18
CA SER A 353 -6.33 11.12 13.18
C SER A 353 -6.38 9.67 12.66
N ARG A 354 -6.74 9.44 11.38
CA ARG A 354 -6.74 8.14 10.70
C ARG A 354 -6.19 8.12 9.26
N VAL A 355 -5.85 9.25 8.64
CA VAL A 355 -5.58 9.31 7.18
C VAL A 355 -4.10 9.49 6.84
N GLY A 356 -3.27 9.96 7.80
CA GLY A 356 -1.87 10.30 7.51
C GLY A 356 -1.76 11.40 6.44
N GLY A 357 -0.54 11.85 6.15
CA GLY A 357 -0.29 12.85 5.11
C GLY A 357 0.92 13.72 5.42
N PHE A 358 1.44 14.35 4.38
CA PHE A 358 2.63 15.19 4.47
C PHE A 358 2.34 16.57 3.90
N PHE A 359 2.82 17.60 4.59
CA PHE A 359 3.01 18.90 3.97
C PHE A 359 4.02 18.73 2.84
N TYR A 360 3.77 19.37 1.69
CA TYR A 360 4.57 19.18 0.49
C TYR A 360 4.83 20.52 -0.21
N VAL A 361 6.10 20.82 -0.49
CA VAL A 361 6.54 21.99 -1.24
C VAL A 361 7.35 21.51 -2.43
N GLN A 362 7.03 22.01 -3.62
CA GLN A 362 7.71 21.68 -4.87
C GLN A 362 8.25 22.94 -5.52
N LEU A 363 9.52 22.89 -5.93
CA LEU A 363 10.17 23.91 -6.74
C LEU A 363 10.67 23.27 -8.03
N PHE A 364 10.15 23.73 -9.17
CA PHE A 364 10.60 23.29 -10.49
C PHE A 364 11.23 24.44 -11.27
N SER A 365 12.29 24.21 -12.05
CA SER A 365 12.85 25.20 -12.96
C SER A 365 13.52 24.52 -14.15
N GLY A 366 13.32 25.06 -15.35
CA GLY A 366 13.93 24.55 -16.59
C GLY A 366 12.93 23.95 -17.58
N TYR A 367 13.38 22.97 -18.36
CA TYR A 367 12.63 22.33 -19.45
C TYR A 367 11.94 21.03 -19.01
N GLY A 368 10.92 20.55 -19.72
CA GLY A 368 10.36 19.22 -19.42
C GLY A 368 9.53 19.13 -18.13
N GLU A 369 8.81 20.20 -17.77
CA GLU A 369 7.85 20.17 -16.65
C GLU A 369 6.68 19.23 -16.93
N THR A 370 6.20 19.29 -18.18
CA THR A 370 5.16 18.44 -18.76
C THR A 370 5.70 17.84 -20.05
N LEU A 371 5.04 16.80 -20.55
CA LEU A 371 5.44 16.20 -21.81
C LEU A 371 5.05 17.09 -23.00
N LEU A 372 3.89 17.76 -22.93
CA LEU A 372 3.46 18.72 -23.95
C LEU A 372 4.46 19.87 -24.16
N ASP A 373 4.96 20.44 -23.06
CA ASP A 373 5.86 21.59 -23.06
C ASP A 373 7.32 21.18 -22.79
N TYR A 374 7.76 20.03 -23.32
CA TYR A 374 9.09 19.49 -23.02
C TYR A 374 10.24 20.39 -23.45
N ASP A 375 10.01 21.18 -24.50
CA ASP A 375 10.94 22.09 -25.17
C ASP A 375 10.78 23.55 -24.71
N VAL A 376 9.87 23.82 -23.77
CA VAL A 376 9.64 25.16 -23.22
C VAL A 376 10.36 25.35 -21.89
N LYS A 377 11.18 26.40 -21.79
CA LYS A 377 11.85 26.76 -20.53
C LYS A 377 10.86 27.44 -19.59
N ARG A 378 10.67 26.88 -18.40
CA ARG A 378 9.90 27.49 -17.32
C ARG A 378 10.83 28.23 -16.35
N PRO A 379 10.45 29.45 -15.90
CA PRO A 379 11.11 30.07 -14.76
C PRO A 379 10.80 29.26 -13.49
N PRO A 380 11.44 29.56 -12.34
CA PRO A 380 11.21 28.82 -11.11
C PRO A 380 9.73 28.83 -10.68
N GLN A 381 9.07 27.67 -10.70
CA GLN A 381 7.68 27.46 -10.26
C GLN A 381 7.69 26.90 -8.83
N LEU A 382 7.20 27.68 -7.88
CA LEU A 382 7.01 27.25 -6.49
C LEU A 382 5.55 26.85 -6.29
N ARG A 383 5.34 25.63 -5.78
CA ARG A 383 4.02 25.10 -5.46
C ARG A 383 3.99 24.50 -4.06
N VAL A 384 2.84 24.60 -3.40
CA VAL A 384 2.64 24.10 -2.03
C VAL A 384 1.35 23.31 -1.96
N GLY A 385 1.34 22.21 -1.21
CA GLY A 385 0.15 21.41 -1.00
C GLY A 385 0.40 20.22 -0.08
N PHE A 386 -0.19 19.08 -0.42
CA PHE A 386 -0.12 17.87 0.39
C PHE A 386 0.29 16.65 -0.42
N SER A 387 0.90 15.68 0.25
CA SER A 387 1.10 14.34 -0.29
C SER A 387 0.57 13.26 0.64
N ILE A 388 0.17 12.14 0.04
CA ILE A 388 -0.27 10.93 0.76
C ILE A 388 0.91 9.96 0.89
N VAL A 389 1.83 9.98 -0.09
CA VAL A 389 3.09 9.23 -0.10
C VAL A 389 4.21 10.15 -0.60
N ARG A 390 5.43 9.98 -0.08
CA ARG A 390 6.57 10.89 -0.34
C ARG A 390 7.86 10.21 -0.81
#